data_AF-A0AB34JKN3-F1
#
_entry.id   AF-A0AB34JKN3-F1
#
_cell.length_a   1.000
_cell.length_b   1.000
_cell.length_c   1.000
_cell.angle_alpha   90.00
_cell.angle_beta   90.00
_cell.angle_gamma   90.00
#
_symmetry.space_group_name_H-M   'P 1'
#
loop_
_entity.id
_entity.type
_entity.pdbx_description
1 polymer ?
#
loop_
_entity_poly.entity_id
_entity_poly.type
_entity_poly.pdbx_seq_one_letter_code
_entity_poly.pdbx_strand_id
1 'polypeptide(L)'
;MPSPTSPVLRRSSSGNPELLSLKPLGQSDMLEAERQALKWEAYHASLDIIEREMTVLLQFLSNIGTVGTLIAGFTWAGFSDEYMPEHMSETTEIFFMGFITLAFGSMVSTVFASMATSTLGPALALKGVDGTAMRRAVERMKLERRRALTAFTVGGVSFAAAFLVLIWAKLEYLSAKVLCTLLWCACAATMIWMTRSSVLAFCIPEASPITNQGVVQGVDFVRKADQAATNPAQHGRVALRQVSGSSLPRSTCSTNASVH
;
A
#
# COMPACT_ATOMS: atom_id res chain seq x y z
N MET A 1 -11.64 -10.21 27.24
CA MET A 1 -11.07 -8.93 26.80
C MET A 1 -10.39 -8.27 27.98
N PRO A 2 -9.05 -8.22 28.04
CA PRO A 2 -8.35 -7.51 29.10
C PRO A 2 -8.18 -6.03 28.73
N SER A 3 -8.37 -5.18 29.73
CA SER A 3 -8.26 -3.72 29.71
C SER A 3 -6.82 -3.23 29.47
N PRO A 4 -6.63 -2.05 28.87
CA PRO A 4 -5.30 -1.47 28.68
C PRO A 4 -4.77 -0.96 30.02
N THR A 5 -3.83 -1.71 30.59
CA THR A 5 -2.98 -1.25 31.68
C THR A 5 -2.06 -0.16 31.16
N SER A 6 -2.40 1.08 31.48
CA SER A 6 -1.55 2.26 31.32
C SER A 6 -0.18 2.03 31.96
N PRO A 7 0.93 2.35 31.27
CA PRO A 7 2.26 2.23 31.83
C PRO A 7 2.42 3.22 32.99
N VAL A 8 2.50 2.67 34.20
CA VAL A 8 2.89 3.40 35.41
C VAL A 8 4.34 3.83 35.23
N LEU A 9 4.54 5.09 34.85
CA LEU A 9 5.83 5.77 34.92
C LEU A 9 6.30 5.77 36.38
N ARG A 10 7.13 4.78 36.71
CA ARG A 10 7.83 4.68 37.99
C ARG A 10 8.86 5.81 38.03
N ARG A 11 8.43 6.98 38.51
CA ARG A 11 9.34 8.06 38.94
C ARG A 11 10.22 7.48 40.04
N SER A 12 11.46 7.15 39.68
CA SER A 12 12.54 6.91 40.64
C SER A 12 12.84 8.24 41.32
N SER A 13 12.10 8.50 42.39
CA SER A 13 12.34 9.56 43.36
C SER A 13 13.41 9.06 44.32
N SER A 14 14.67 9.30 43.98
CA SER A 14 15.78 9.16 44.93
C SER A 14 16.75 10.32 44.77
N GLY A 15 16.52 11.35 45.58
CA GLY A 15 17.56 12.15 46.22
C GLY A 15 18.60 12.81 45.32
N ASN A 16 18.33 14.06 44.91
CA ASN A 16 19.23 15.18 45.14
C ASN A 16 18.49 16.49 44.79
N PRO A 17 18.14 17.34 45.77
CA PRO A 17 17.69 18.70 45.52
C PRO A 17 18.92 19.59 45.31
N GLU A 18 19.80 19.23 44.38
CA GLU A 18 20.65 20.26 43.78
C GLU A 18 19.72 21.07 42.90
N LEU A 19 19.42 22.28 43.37
CA LEU A 19 18.92 23.35 42.53
C LEU A 19 19.66 23.26 41.19
N LEU A 20 18.94 22.85 40.15
CA LEU A 20 19.21 23.26 38.79
C LEU A 20 19.15 24.78 38.82
N SER A 21 20.29 25.37 39.18
CA SER A 21 20.65 26.73 38.83
C SER A 21 20.47 26.76 37.32
N LEU A 22 19.28 27.19 36.91
CA LEU A 22 18.89 27.45 35.55
C LEU A 22 19.84 28.55 35.10
N LYS A 23 21.02 28.12 34.64
CA LYS A 23 21.93 28.93 33.86
C LYS A 23 21.05 29.48 32.75
N PRO A 24 20.86 30.81 32.65
CA PRO A 24 19.97 31.38 31.66
C PRO A 24 20.41 30.83 30.31
N LEU A 25 19.54 29.99 29.74
CA LEU A 25 19.79 29.32 28.46
C LEU A 25 20.12 30.43 27.46
N GLY A 26 21.29 30.32 26.82
CA GLY A 26 21.64 31.27 25.78
C GLY A 26 20.58 31.21 24.68
N GLN A 27 20.41 32.29 23.92
CA GLN A 27 19.51 32.29 22.75
C GLN A 27 19.77 31.12 21.79
N SER A 28 21.01 30.60 21.75
CA SER A 28 21.39 29.39 21.01
C SER A 28 20.63 28.15 21.48
N ASP A 29 20.53 27.93 22.78
CA ASP A 29 19.98 26.71 23.36
C ASP A 29 18.45 26.65 23.14
N MET A 30 17.81 27.82 23.12
CA MET A 30 16.40 27.98 22.78
C MET A 30 16.12 27.61 21.31
N LEU A 31 16.95 28.07 20.37
CA LEU A 31 16.81 27.75 18.94
C LEU A 31 17.10 26.28 18.64
N GLU A 32 18.06 25.66 19.34
CA GLU A 32 18.32 24.23 19.19
C GLU A 32 17.15 23.38 19.68
N ALA A 33 16.52 23.76 20.79
CA ALA A 33 15.33 23.09 21.31
C ALA A 33 14.15 23.20 20.34
N GLU A 34 13.88 24.38 19.78
CA GLU A 34 12.84 24.56 18.75
C GLU A 34 13.10 23.72 17.49
N ARG A 35 14.36 23.66 17.06
CA ARG A 35 14.76 22.83 15.93
C ARG A 35 14.55 21.34 16.20
N GLN A 36 14.86 20.87 17.41
CA GLN A 36 14.60 19.48 17.79
C GLN A 36 13.11 19.18 17.88
N ALA A 37 12.32 20.12 18.40
CA ALA A 37 10.86 20.01 18.45
C ALA A 37 10.26 19.89 17.04
N LEU A 38 10.70 20.72 16.09
CA LEU A 38 10.26 20.63 14.69
C LEU A 38 10.64 19.31 14.02
N LYS A 39 11.84 18.79 14.29
CA LYS A 39 12.25 17.46 13.79
C LYS A 39 11.35 16.35 14.34
N TRP A 40 10.98 16.45 15.62
CA TRP A 40 10.10 15.51 16.28
C TRP A 40 8.67 15.57 15.74
N GLU A 41 8.16 16.77 15.50
CA GLU A 41 6.84 16.98 14.89
C GLU A 41 6.78 16.44 13.46
N ALA A 42 7.80 16.74 12.64
CA ALA A 42 7.90 16.19 11.28
C ALA A 42 8.01 14.65 11.29
N TYR A 43 8.74 14.09 12.25
CA TYR A 43 8.84 12.64 12.43
C TYR A 43 7.48 12.03 12.80
N HIS A 44 6.76 12.62 13.76
CA HIS A 44 5.42 12.16 14.13
C HIS A 44 4.43 12.24 12.98
N ALA A 45 4.42 13.33 12.23
CA ALA A 45 3.56 13.47 11.05
C ALA A 45 3.84 12.38 10.02
N SER A 46 5.10 11.98 9.85
CA SER A 46 5.45 10.88 8.93
C SER A 46 4.94 9.52 9.39
N LEU A 47 4.97 9.25 10.71
CA LEU A 47 4.46 7.99 11.27
C LEU A 47 2.93 7.89 11.14
N ASP A 48 2.22 8.99 11.37
CA ASP A 48 0.76 9.05 11.23
C ASP A 48 0.31 8.72 9.80
N ILE A 49 1.03 9.22 8.79
CA ILE A 49 0.77 8.88 7.38
C ILE A 49 0.96 7.38 7.12
N ILE A 50 2.03 6.77 7.66
CA ILE A 50 2.32 5.34 7.47
C ILE A 50 1.26 4.48 8.20
N GLU A 51 0.82 4.89 9.39
CA GLU A 51 -0.24 4.22 10.15
C GLU A 51 -1.57 4.22 9.38
N ARG A 52 -1.94 5.38 8.84
CA ARG A 52 -3.14 5.52 8.01
C ARG A 52 -3.06 4.67 6.76
N GLU A 53 -1.91 4.63 6.09
CA GLU A 53 -1.68 3.78 4.93
C GLU A 53 -1.81 2.29 5.28
N MET A 54 -1.21 1.86 6.39
CA MET A 54 -1.33 0.49 6.89
C MET A 54 -2.80 0.12 7.15
N THR A 55 -3.57 1.00 7.80
CA THR A 55 -4.99 0.78 8.10
C THR A 55 -5.83 0.60 6.83
N VAL A 56 -5.60 1.43 5.81
CA VAL A 56 -6.28 1.30 4.51
C VAL A 56 -5.94 -0.05 3.84
N LEU A 57 -4.68 -0.48 3.89
CA LEU A 57 -4.27 -1.77 3.34
C LEU A 57 -4.92 -2.95 4.09
N LEU A 58 -5.02 -2.88 5.41
CA LEU A 58 -5.68 -3.90 6.22
C LEU A 58 -7.17 -4.01 5.89
N GLN A 59 -7.86 -2.87 5.79
CA GLN A 59 -9.28 -2.84 5.42
C GLN A 59 -9.52 -3.44 4.03
N PHE A 60 -8.66 -3.10 3.06
CA PHE A 60 -8.72 -3.69 1.72
C PHE A 60 -8.51 -5.20 1.74
N LEU A 61 -7.48 -5.68 2.46
CA LEU A 61 -7.18 -7.11 2.57
C LEU A 61 -8.29 -7.88 3.31
N SER A 62 -8.92 -7.26 4.31
CA SER A 62 -10.08 -7.85 4.97
C SER A 62 -11.26 -8.00 4.03
N ASN A 63 -11.58 -6.94 3.26
CA ASN A 63 -12.69 -6.96 2.30
C ASN A 63 -12.46 -7.98 1.15
N ILE A 64 -11.25 -8.07 0.61
CA ILE A 64 -10.97 -9.06 -0.44
C ILE A 64 -10.99 -10.49 0.10
N GLY A 65 -10.57 -10.69 1.36
CA GLY A 65 -10.64 -11.98 2.05
C GLY A 65 -12.09 -12.44 2.26
N THR A 66 -12.98 -11.56 2.70
CA THR A 66 -14.40 -11.90 2.89
C THR A 66 -15.09 -12.27 1.58
N VAL A 67 -14.90 -11.47 0.53
CA VAL A 67 -15.46 -11.76 -0.81
C VAL A 67 -14.86 -13.05 -1.38
N GLY A 68 -13.54 -13.25 -1.24
CA GLY A 68 -12.88 -14.48 -1.68
C GLY A 68 -13.42 -15.72 -0.97
N THR A 69 -13.74 -15.62 0.33
CA THR A 69 -14.32 -16.71 1.12
C THR A 69 -15.73 -17.06 0.65
N LEU A 70 -16.55 -16.05 0.33
CA LEU A 70 -17.89 -16.27 -0.23
C LEU A 70 -17.84 -16.98 -1.59
N ILE A 71 -16.95 -16.54 -2.48
CA ILE A 71 -16.79 -17.19 -3.80
C ILE A 71 -16.27 -18.62 -3.63
N ALA A 72 -15.33 -18.85 -2.71
CA ALA A 72 -14.87 -20.20 -2.38
C ALA A 72 -16.03 -21.11 -1.90
N GLY A 73 -16.93 -20.57 -1.06
CA GLY A 73 -18.14 -21.27 -0.64
C GLY A 73 -19.07 -21.62 -1.81
N PHE A 74 -19.27 -20.69 -2.75
CA PHE A 74 -20.07 -20.96 -3.95
C PHE A 74 -19.41 -21.97 -4.90
N THR A 75 -18.08 -21.91 -5.06
CA THR A 75 -17.36 -22.94 -5.82
C THR A 75 -17.49 -24.31 -5.18
N TRP A 76 -17.48 -24.39 -3.84
CA TRP A 76 -17.68 -25.64 -3.13
C TRP A 76 -19.09 -26.19 -3.32
N ALA A 77 -20.11 -25.33 -3.27
CA ALA A 77 -21.49 -25.73 -3.57
C ALA A 77 -21.64 -26.27 -5.00
N GLY A 78 -20.88 -25.73 -5.96
CA GLY A 78 -20.86 -26.22 -7.35
C GLY A 78 -20.27 -27.62 -7.54
N PHE A 79 -19.54 -28.16 -6.57
CA PHE A 79 -19.12 -29.57 -6.57
C PHE A 79 -20.23 -30.54 -6.18
N SER A 80 -21.35 -30.05 -5.63
CA SER A 80 -22.44 -30.92 -5.21
C SER A 80 -23.16 -31.47 -6.45
N ASP A 81 -23.42 -32.79 -6.47
CA ASP A 81 -23.96 -33.54 -7.62
C ASP A 81 -25.27 -32.97 -8.19
N GLU A 82 -26.01 -32.18 -7.42
CA GLU A 82 -27.31 -31.63 -7.80
C GLU A 82 -27.25 -30.75 -9.07
N TYR A 83 -26.09 -30.20 -9.41
CA TYR A 83 -25.93 -29.33 -10.58
C TYR A 83 -25.46 -30.05 -11.85
N MET A 84 -25.06 -31.32 -11.76
CA MET A 84 -24.47 -32.04 -12.88
C MET A 84 -25.57 -32.68 -13.75
N PRO A 85 -25.70 -32.29 -15.03
CA PRO A 85 -26.69 -32.92 -15.91
C PRO A 85 -26.28 -34.38 -16.21
N GLU A 86 -27.25 -35.31 -16.12
CA GLU A 86 -27.03 -36.77 -16.33
C GLU A 86 -26.45 -37.15 -17.70
N HIS A 87 -26.44 -36.23 -18.67
CA HIS A 87 -26.00 -36.47 -20.05
C HIS A 87 -24.84 -35.57 -20.50
N MET A 88 -23.96 -35.16 -19.58
CA MET A 88 -22.78 -34.37 -19.92
C MET A 88 -21.74 -35.22 -20.66
N SER A 89 -21.09 -34.66 -21.69
CA SER A 89 -19.90 -35.29 -22.27
C SER A 89 -18.76 -35.28 -21.25
N GLU A 90 -18.06 -36.41 -21.10
CA GLU A 90 -16.88 -36.56 -20.22
C GLU A 90 -15.87 -35.41 -20.38
N THR A 91 -15.67 -34.94 -21.61
CA THR A 91 -14.75 -33.83 -21.89
C THR A 91 -15.17 -32.54 -21.18
N THR A 92 -16.47 -32.23 -21.17
CA THR A 92 -17.02 -31.01 -20.60
C THR A 92 -17.00 -31.07 -19.08
N GLU A 93 -17.23 -32.25 -18.51
CA GLU A 93 -17.10 -32.52 -17.08
C GLU A 93 -15.66 -32.29 -16.60
N ILE A 94 -14.65 -32.80 -17.32
CA ILE A 94 -13.23 -32.59 -16.99
C ILE A 94 -12.89 -31.09 -16.99
N PHE A 95 -13.34 -30.33 -17.99
CA PHE A 95 -13.10 -28.89 -18.03
C PHE A 95 -13.80 -28.17 -16.88
N PHE A 96 -15.05 -28.51 -16.58
CA PHE A 96 -15.80 -27.93 -15.46
C PHE A 96 -15.09 -28.18 -14.13
N MET A 97 -14.74 -29.43 -13.85
CA MET A 97 -14.01 -29.84 -12.64
C MET A 97 -12.64 -29.15 -12.54
N GLY A 98 -11.93 -29.01 -13.67
CA GLY A 98 -10.66 -28.29 -13.73
C GLY A 98 -10.81 -26.80 -13.35
N PHE A 99 -11.76 -26.10 -13.96
CA PHE A 99 -11.98 -24.67 -13.71
C PHE A 99 -12.49 -24.40 -12.29
N ILE A 100 -13.39 -25.22 -11.77
CA ILE A 100 -13.93 -25.02 -10.41
C ILE A 100 -12.89 -25.33 -9.33
N THR A 101 -12.04 -26.35 -9.54
CA THR A 101 -10.90 -26.64 -8.64
C THR A 101 -9.88 -25.49 -8.66
N LEU A 102 -9.56 -24.96 -9.85
CA LEU A 102 -8.67 -23.81 -9.99
C LEU A 102 -9.25 -22.56 -9.31
N ALA A 103 -10.55 -22.32 -9.46
CA ALA A 103 -11.25 -21.22 -8.80
C ALA A 103 -11.22 -21.35 -7.29
N PHE A 104 -11.55 -22.53 -6.75
CA PHE A 104 -11.52 -22.80 -5.32
C PHE A 104 -10.09 -22.63 -4.75
N GLY A 105 -9.09 -23.24 -5.38
CA GLY A 105 -7.71 -23.18 -4.93
C GLY A 105 -7.14 -21.75 -4.93
N SER A 106 -7.40 -20.98 -5.99
CA SER A 106 -6.95 -19.58 -6.07
C SER A 106 -7.68 -18.67 -5.08
N MET A 107 -8.98 -18.87 -4.84
CA MET A 107 -9.71 -18.12 -3.81
C MET A 107 -9.21 -18.45 -2.39
N VAL A 108 -9.01 -19.72 -2.06
CA VAL A 108 -8.44 -20.13 -0.77
C VAL A 108 -7.04 -19.55 -0.58
N SER A 109 -6.20 -19.56 -1.63
CA SER A 109 -4.86 -18.94 -1.56
C SER A 109 -4.94 -17.42 -1.28
N THR A 110 -5.93 -16.73 -1.86
CA THR A 110 -6.17 -15.29 -1.64
C THR A 110 -6.59 -15.03 -0.19
N VAL A 111 -7.51 -15.84 0.34
CA VAL A 111 -7.96 -15.74 1.74
C VAL A 111 -6.78 -15.96 2.67
N PHE A 112 -5.98 -17.01 2.45
CA PHE A 112 -4.80 -17.28 3.27
C PHE A 112 -3.78 -16.15 3.21
N ALA A 113 -3.46 -15.63 2.02
CA ALA A 113 -2.55 -14.50 1.86
C ALA A 113 -3.07 -13.24 2.58
N SER A 114 -4.38 -12.96 2.49
CA SER A 114 -5.01 -11.82 3.17
C SER A 114 -5.00 -11.95 4.70
N MET A 115 -5.19 -13.16 5.22
CA MET A 115 -5.14 -13.46 6.65
C MET A 115 -3.70 -13.40 7.18
N ALA A 116 -2.75 -13.97 6.45
CA ALA A 116 -1.34 -13.92 6.81
C ALA A 116 -0.82 -12.47 6.83
N THR A 117 -1.17 -11.65 5.84
CA THR A 117 -0.75 -10.24 5.78
C THR A 117 -1.41 -9.37 6.83
N SER A 118 -2.68 -9.58 7.12
CA SER A 118 -3.40 -8.79 8.13
C SER A 118 -2.91 -9.07 9.55
N THR A 119 -2.41 -10.28 9.83
CA THR A 119 -1.84 -10.65 11.12
C THR A 119 -0.34 -10.33 11.22
N LEU A 120 0.46 -10.64 10.19
CA LEU A 120 1.90 -10.43 10.21
C LEU A 120 2.30 -8.97 9.99
N GLY A 121 1.52 -8.18 9.25
CA GLY A 121 1.82 -6.78 8.96
C GLY A 121 2.00 -5.93 10.22
N PRO A 122 1.00 -5.85 11.11
CA PRO A 122 1.10 -5.13 12.37
C PRO A 122 2.14 -5.74 13.32
N ALA A 123 2.27 -7.08 13.34
CA ALA A 123 3.25 -7.76 14.18
C ALA A 123 4.70 -7.40 13.81
N LEU A 124 4.99 -7.19 12.53
CA LEU A 124 6.29 -6.71 12.06
C LEU A 124 6.51 -5.22 12.36
N ALA A 125 5.46 -4.41 12.31
CA ALA A 125 5.54 -2.99 12.67
C ALA A 125 5.92 -2.78 14.14
N LEU A 126 5.39 -3.61 15.05
CA LEU A 126 5.65 -3.49 16.51
C LEU A 126 7.03 -4.01 16.95
N LYS A 127 7.66 -4.91 16.18
CA LYS A 127 8.97 -5.51 16.54
C LYS A 127 10.15 -4.64 16.14
N GLY A 128 9.93 -3.57 15.39
CA GLY A 128 10.99 -2.67 14.96
C GLY A 128 11.42 -1.70 16.06
N VAL A 129 12.71 -1.68 16.39
CA VAL A 129 13.31 -0.67 17.29
C VAL A 129 13.40 0.70 16.60
N ASP A 130 13.32 0.72 15.26
CA ASP A 130 13.45 1.93 14.43
C ASP A 130 12.21 2.15 13.55
N GLY A 131 11.83 3.42 13.30
CA GLY A 131 10.73 3.80 12.42
C GLY A 131 10.86 3.28 10.97
N THR A 132 12.05 2.81 10.58
CA THR A 132 12.29 2.16 9.28
C THR A 132 11.58 0.81 9.14
N ALA A 133 11.35 0.10 10.24
CA ALA A 133 10.68 -1.20 10.23
C ALA A 133 9.21 -1.08 9.82
N MET A 134 8.51 -0.05 10.31
CA MET A 134 7.12 0.23 9.97
C MET A 134 6.95 0.50 8.47
N ARG A 135 7.84 1.32 7.90
CA ARG A 135 7.86 1.59 6.46
C ARG A 135 8.10 0.32 5.64
N ARG A 136 9.06 -0.51 6.05
CA ARG A 136 9.35 -1.79 5.39
C ARG A 136 8.17 -2.76 5.47
N ALA A 137 7.46 -2.79 6.60
CA ALA A 137 6.25 -3.61 6.75
C ALA A 137 5.16 -3.17 5.76
N VAL A 138 4.90 -1.87 5.64
CA VAL A 138 3.93 -1.31 4.68
C VAL A 138 4.32 -1.61 3.23
N GLU A 139 5.60 -1.48 2.87
CA GLU A 139 6.09 -1.85 1.52
C GLU A 139 5.86 -3.34 1.21
N ARG A 140 6.10 -4.23 2.18
CA ARG A 140 5.82 -5.66 2.03
C ARG A 140 4.32 -5.94 1.91
N MET A 141 3.48 -5.24 2.66
CA MET A 141 2.02 -5.34 2.53
C MET A 141 1.53 -4.88 1.15
N LYS A 142 2.12 -3.83 0.57
CA LYS A 142 1.80 -3.39 -0.81
C LYS A 142 2.12 -4.46 -1.86
N LEU A 143 3.25 -5.16 -1.72
CA LEU A 143 3.63 -6.24 -2.61
C LEU A 143 2.63 -7.40 -2.52
N GLU A 144 2.30 -7.81 -1.30
CA GLU A 144 1.40 -8.93 -1.08
C GLU A 144 -0.05 -8.60 -1.47
N ARG A 145 -0.47 -7.34 -1.34
CA ARG A 145 -1.73 -6.83 -1.92
C ARG A 145 -1.82 -7.10 -3.43
N ARG A 146 -0.73 -6.85 -4.18
CA ARG A 146 -0.72 -7.10 -5.64
C ARG A 146 -0.88 -8.59 -5.93
N ARG A 147 -0.22 -9.46 -5.16
CA ARG A 147 -0.34 -10.92 -5.30
C ARG A 147 -1.74 -11.41 -4.98
N ALA A 148 -2.32 -10.96 -3.86
CA ALA A 148 -3.70 -11.29 -3.48
C ALA A 148 -4.69 -10.84 -4.56
N LEU A 149 -4.51 -9.64 -5.12
CA LEU A 149 -5.36 -9.15 -6.21
C LEU A 149 -5.23 -10.03 -7.47
N THR A 150 -4.01 -10.40 -7.86
CA THR A 150 -3.82 -11.27 -9.03
C THR A 150 -4.45 -12.66 -8.82
N ALA A 151 -4.26 -13.28 -7.66
CA ALA A 151 -4.86 -14.57 -7.33
C ALA A 151 -6.39 -14.49 -7.31
N PHE A 152 -6.96 -13.42 -6.74
CA PHE A 152 -8.39 -13.16 -6.73
C PHE A 152 -8.96 -13.03 -8.15
N THR A 153 -8.29 -12.27 -9.02
CA THR A 153 -8.76 -12.08 -10.41
C THR A 153 -8.68 -13.37 -11.23
N VAL A 154 -7.62 -14.16 -11.06
CA VAL A 154 -7.50 -15.49 -11.69
C VAL A 154 -8.64 -16.40 -11.23
N GLY A 155 -8.91 -16.44 -9.92
CA GLY A 155 -10.02 -17.22 -9.36
C GLY A 155 -11.39 -16.78 -9.84
N GLY A 156 -11.61 -15.47 -9.95
CA GLY A 156 -12.87 -14.91 -10.46
C GLY A 156 -13.10 -15.27 -11.93
N VAL A 157 -12.07 -15.18 -12.76
CA VAL A 157 -12.15 -15.56 -14.18
C VAL A 157 -12.36 -17.05 -14.35
N SER A 158 -11.66 -17.90 -13.58
CA SER A 158 -11.87 -19.36 -13.64
C SER A 158 -13.25 -19.77 -13.13
N PHE A 159 -13.77 -19.11 -12.09
CA PHE A 159 -15.14 -19.34 -11.61
C PHE A 159 -16.17 -19.01 -12.69
N ALA A 160 -16.03 -17.85 -13.34
CA ALA A 160 -16.91 -17.47 -14.44
C ALA A 160 -16.78 -18.44 -15.64
N ALA A 161 -15.59 -18.94 -15.93
CA ALA A 161 -15.38 -19.95 -16.97
C ALA A 161 -16.10 -21.27 -16.65
N ALA A 162 -16.10 -21.71 -15.39
CA ALA A 162 -16.85 -22.90 -14.97
C ALA A 162 -18.36 -22.75 -15.24
N PHE A 163 -18.95 -21.59 -14.94
CA PHE A 163 -20.36 -21.33 -15.30
C PHE A 163 -20.60 -21.32 -16.80
N LEU A 164 -19.67 -20.79 -17.59
CA LEU A 164 -19.78 -20.80 -19.05
C LEU A 164 -19.87 -22.24 -19.57
N VAL A 165 -19.04 -23.14 -19.04
CA VAL A 165 -19.05 -24.58 -19.37
C VAL A 165 -20.40 -25.21 -19.00
N LEU A 166 -20.94 -24.88 -17.82
CA LEU A 166 -22.25 -25.37 -17.36
C LEU A 166 -23.38 -24.88 -18.28
N ILE A 167 -23.39 -23.59 -18.64
CA ILE A 167 -24.33 -22.99 -19.59
C ILE A 167 -24.23 -23.68 -20.96
N TRP A 168 -23.01 -23.98 -21.41
CA TRP A 168 -22.76 -24.70 -22.66
C TRP A 168 -23.36 -26.11 -22.69
N ALA A 169 -23.35 -26.79 -21.55
CA ALA A 169 -23.94 -28.12 -21.40
C ALA A 169 -25.46 -28.09 -21.31
N LYS A 170 -26.04 -27.06 -20.68
CA LYS A 170 -27.51 -26.96 -20.46
C LYS A 170 -28.28 -26.41 -21.66
N LEU A 171 -27.71 -25.54 -22.48
CA LEU A 171 -28.43 -24.98 -23.62
C LEU A 171 -28.35 -25.87 -24.87
N GLU A 172 -29.47 -26.06 -25.55
CA GLU A 172 -29.54 -26.78 -26.83
C GLU A 172 -29.27 -25.85 -28.03
N TYR A 173 -29.73 -24.59 -27.95
CA TYR A 173 -29.65 -23.63 -29.05
C TYR A 173 -28.23 -23.08 -29.27
N LEU A 174 -27.68 -23.29 -30.46
CA LEU A 174 -26.33 -22.86 -30.82
C LEU A 174 -26.17 -21.32 -30.80
N SER A 175 -27.19 -20.58 -31.21
CA SER A 175 -27.19 -19.11 -31.17
C SER A 175 -27.04 -18.56 -29.76
N ALA A 176 -27.71 -19.18 -28.78
CA ALA A 176 -27.62 -18.77 -27.39
C ALA A 176 -26.23 -19.07 -26.79
N LYS A 177 -25.61 -20.21 -27.16
CA LYS A 177 -24.22 -20.54 -26.76
C LYS A 177 -23.23 -19.48 -27.21
N VAL A 178 -23.30 -19.06 -28.48
CA VAL A 178 -22.41 -18.05 -29.04
C VAL A 178 -22.62 -16.68 -28.39
N LEU A 179 -23.86 -16.30 -28.11
CA LEU A 179 -24.14 -15.04 -27.42
C LEU A 179 -23.55 -15.02 -25.99
N CYS A 180 -23.73 -16.12 -25.23
CA CYS A 180 -23.20 -16.25 -23.88
C CYS A 180 -21.66 -16.23 -23.86
N THR A 181 -20.98 -16.86 -24.83
CA THR A 181 -19.51 -16.82 -24.91
C THR A 181 -19.00 -15.44 -25.25
N LEU A 182 -19.64 -14.73 -26.18
CA LEU A 182 -19.27 -13.35 -26.52
C LEU A 182 -19.43 -12.42 -25.33
N LEU A 183 -20.56 -12.52 -24.60
CA LEU A 183 -20.81 -11.73 -23.40
C LEU A 183 -19.78 -12.03 -22.31
N TRP A 184 -19.42 -13.31 -22.12
CA TRP A 184 -18.40 -13.71 -21.17
C TRP A 184 -17.01 -13.18 -21.56
N CYS A 185 -16.61 -13.28 -22.82
CA CYS A 185 -15.35 -12.74 -23.32
C CYS A 185 -15.27 -11.22 -23.11
N ALA A 186 -16.37 -10.49 -23.37
CA ALA A 186 -16.44 -9.05 -23.12
C ALA A 186 -16.29 -8.76 -21.62
N CYS A 187 -17.00 -9.48 -20.75
CA CYS A 187 -16.90 -9.32 -19.30
C CYS A 187 -15.47 -9.63 -18.80
N ALA A 188 -14.88 -10.75 -19.21
CA ALA A 188 -13.52 -11.13 -18.85
C ALA A 188 -12.50 -10.11 -19.34
N ALA A 189 -12.63 -9.61 -20.58
CA ALA A 189 -11.76 -8.57 -21.11
C ALA A 189 -11.87 -7.27 -20.30
N THR A 190 -13.08 -6.84 -19.94
CA THR A 190 -13.26 -5.65 -19.09
C THR A 190 -12.68 -5.83 -17.69
N MET A 191 -12.80 -7.01 -17.09
CA MET A 191 -12.21 -7.32 -15.77
C MET A 191 -10.68 -7.32 -15.81
N ILE A 192 -10.09 -7.94 -16.84
CA ILE A 192 -8.63 -7.94 -17.04
C ILE A 192 -8.16 -6.51 -17.32
N TRP A 193 -8.87 -5.77 -18.17
CA TRP A 193 -8.55 -4.38 -18.47
C TRP A 193 -8.64 -3.48 -17.24
N MET A 194 -9.70 -3.59 -16.43
CA MET A 194 -9.83 -2.84 -15.19
C MET A 194 -8.73 -3.19 -14.18
N THR A 195 -8.36 -4.46 -14.08
CA THR A 195 -7.27 -4.89 -13.20
C THR A 195 -5.94 -4.31 -13.67
N ARG A 196 -5.64 -4.41 -14.96
CA ARG A 196 -4.40 -3.84 -15.54
C ARG A 196 -4.39 -2.32 -15.43
N SER A 197 -5.50 -1.66 -15.74
CA SER A 197 -5.67 -0.22 -15.61
C SER A 197 -5.46 0.24 -14.17
N SER A 198 -6.03 -0.46 -13.19
CA SER A 198 -5.79 -0.17 -11.77
C SER A 198 -4.30 -0.33 -11.43
N VAL A 199 -3.67 -1.43 -11.83
CA VAL A 199 -2.24 -1.67 -11.56
C VAL A 199 -1.36 -0.59 -12.20
N LEU A 200 -1.66 -0.17 -13.43
CA LEU A 200 -0.91 0.85 -14.15
C LEU A 200 -1.16 2.26 -13.59
N ALA A 201 -2.40 2.61 -13.27
CA ALA A 201 -2.75 3.90 -12.69
C ALA A 201 -2.11 4.10 -11.30
N PHE A 202 -1.95 3.02 -10.52
CA PHE A 202 -1.24 3.07 -9.24
C PHE A 202 0.28 2.89 -9.36
N CYS A 203 0.81 2.62 -10.54
CA CYS A 203 2.22 2.84 -10.83
C CYS A 203 2.41 4.34 -11.05
N ILE A 204 2.42 5.10 -9.94
CA ILE A 204 3.03 6.43 -9.97
C ILE A 204 4.45 6.19 -10.48
N PRO A 205 4.85 6.74 -11.65
CA PRO A 205 6.22 6.62 -12.11
C PRO A 205 7.08 7.09 -10.95
N GLU A 206 7.98 6.22 -10.45
CA GLU A 206 8.97 6.64 -9.47
C GLU A 206 9.53 7.94 -10.01
N ALA A 207 9.20 9.05 -9.35
CA ALA A 207 9.73 10.33 -9.72
C ALA A 207 11.23 10.10 -9.79
N SER A 208 11.82 10.24 -10.99
CA SER A 208 13.23 10.00 -11.26
C SER A 208 13.98 10.44 -10.03
N PRO A 209 14.74 9.55 -9.35
CA PRO A 209 15.29 9.82 -8.02
C PRO A 209 15.84 11.21 -8.11
N ILE A 210 15.17 12.17 -7.44
CA ILE A 210 15.56 13.56 -7.51
C ILE A 210 17.00 13.50 -7.06
N THR A 211 17.90 13.61 -8.04
CA THR A 211 19.31 13.35 -7.87
C THR A 211 19.79 14.58 -7.16
N ASN A 212 19.52 14.66 -5.85
CA ASN A 212 19.95 15.67 -4.91
C ASN A 212 20.02 17.10 -5.47
N GLN A 213 19.10 17.51 -6.35
CA GLN A 213 19.03 18.89 -6.86
C GLN A 213 17.85 19.67 -6.27
N GLY A 214 16.89 18.97 -5.66
CA GLY A 214 16.22 19.44 -4.46
C GLY A 214 16.63 18.50 -3.34
N VAL A 215 17.77 18.68 -2.68
CA VAL A 215 17.83 19.66 -1.59
C VAL A 215 16.43 19.91 -1.07
N VAL A 216 16.01 19.13 -0.07
CA VAL A 216 14.92 19.57 0.80
C VAL A 216 15.35 20.96 1.23
N GLN A 217 14.74 22.01 0.69
CA GLN A 217 15.18 23.38 0.94
C GLN A 217 15.31 23.64 2.45
N GLY A 218 14.53 22.92 3.29
CA GLY A 218 14.68 22.90 4.73
C GLY A 218 15.93 22.20 5.28
N VAL A 219 16.42 21.08 4.73
CA VAL A 219 17.57 20.34 5.30
C VAL A 219 18.90 21.02 4.95
N ASP A 220 19.03 21.60 3.76
CA ASP A 220 20.20 22.43 3.44
C ASP A 220 20.13 23.82 4.06
N PHE A 221 18.95 24.40 4.29
CA PHE A 221 18.83 25.60 5.13
C PHE A 221 19.37 25.32 6.53
N VAL A 222 18.95 24.19 7.10
CA VAL A 222 19.35 23.75 8.43
C VAL A 222 20.84 23.43 8.49
N ARG A 223 21.42 22.82 7.45
CA ARG A 223 22.87 22.54 7.36
C ARG A 223 23.70 23.80 7.10
N LYS A 224 23.22 24.73 6.28
CA LYS A 224 23.85 26.05 6.05
C LYS A 224 23.75 26.94 7.28
N ALA A 225 22.64 26.89 8.03
CA ALA A 225 22.50 27.58 9.31
C ALA A 225 23.47 27.02 10.35
N ASP A 226 23.62 25.68 10.45
CA ASP A 226 24.64 25.05 11.32
C ASP A 226 26.06 25.43 10.91
N GLN A 227 26.35 25.46 9.61
CA GLN A 227 27.67 25.87 9.09
C GLN A 227 27.94 27.37 9.30
N ALA A 228 26.93 28.22 9.27
CA ALA A 228 27.04 29.64 9.58
C ALA A 228 27.23 29.88 11.09
N ALA A 229 26.59 29.08 11.95
CA ALA A 229 26.72 29.17 13.40
C ALA A 229 28.09 28.68 13.90
N THR A 230 28.69 27.68 13.25
CA THR A 230 30.01 27.12 13.62
C THR A 230 31.19 27.97 13.16
N ASN A 231 31.00 28.98 12.30
CA ASN A 231 32.09 29.80 11.76
C ASN A 231 31.76 31.30 11.64
N PRO A 232 31.45 32.00 12.74
CA PRO A 232 31.01 33.40 12.72
C PRO A 232 32.10 34.38 12.23
N ALA A 233 33.38 33.99 12.27
CA ALA A 233 34.51 34.86 11.92
C ALA A 233 34.70 35.08 10.41
N GLN A 234 34.09 34.27 9.53
CA GLN A 234 34.31 34.36 8.08
C GLN A 234 33.20 35.07 7.29
N HIS A 235 32.00 35.26 7.85
CA HIS A 235 30.86 35.80 7.08
C HIS A 235 30.73 37.33 7.06
N GLY A 236 31.54 38.06 7.84
CA GLY A 236 31.52 39.54 7.87
C GLY A 236 32.03 40.25 6.61
N ARG A 237 32.56 39.54 5.60
CA ARG A 237 33.09 40.16 4.37
C ARG A 237 32.35 39.82 3.07
N VAL A 238 31.37 38.92 3.08
CA VAL A 238 30.73 38.43 1.83
C VAL A 238 29.35 39.04 1.57
N ALA A 239 28.73 39.69 2.57
CA ALA A 239 27.37 40.24 2.47
C ALA A 239 27.21 41.47 1.54
N LEU A 240 28.29 42.00 0.94
CA LEU A 240 28.22 43.19 0.07
C LEU A 240 28.29 42.91 -1.44
N ARG A 241 28.33 41.65 -1.90
CA ARG A 241 28.59 41.35 -3.33
C ARG A 241 27.52 40.57 -4.10
N GLN A 242 26.36 40.26 -3.51
CA GLN A 242 25.34 39.41 -4.17
C GLN A 242 23.97 40.07 -4.33
N VAL A 243 23.95 41.36 -4.68
CA VAL A 243 22.75 42.04 -5.21
C VAL A 243 23.00 42.39 -6.68
N SER A 244 23.09 41.39 -7.56
CA SER A 244 22.94 41.59 -9.00
C SER A 244 22.81 40.25 -9.71
N GLY A 245 21.62 39.93 -10.22
CA GLY A 245 21.42 38.83 -11.17
C GLY A 245 20.35 37.80 -10.78
N SER A 246 19.08 38.21 -10.75
CA SER A 246 17.93 37.30 -10.76
C SER A 246 17.30 37.26 -12.16
N SER A 247 17.61 36.23 -12.95
CA SER A 247 16.85 35.86 -14.16
C SER A 247 16.13 34.54 -13.90
N LEU A 248 14.80 34.62 -13.81
CA LEU A 248 13.86 33.52 -13.66
C LEU A 248 13.80 32.65 -14.93
N PRO A 249 13.86 31.31 -14.86
CA PRO A 249 13.40 30.46 -15.94
C PRO A 249 11.89 30.18 -15.81
N ARG A 250 11.20 30.42 -16.93
CA ARG A 250 9.79 30.17 -17.22
C ARG A 250 9.48 28.67 -17.09
N SER A 251 8.39 28.35 -16.39
CA SER A 251 7.80 27.01 -16.41
C SER A 251 7.13 26.74 -17.77
N THR A 252 7.40 25.59 -18.36
CA THR A 252 6.56 25.00 -19.40
C THR A 252 6.16 23.61 -18.94
N CYS A 253 4.95 23.51 -18.40
CA CYS A 253 4.29 22.25 -18.12
C CYS A 253 3.64 21.78 -19.44
N SER A 254 4.24 20.79 -20.09
CA SER A 254 3.71 20.13 -21.27
C SER A 254 3.02 18.83 -20.84
N THR A 255 1.71 18.92 -20.64
CA THR A 255 0.81 17.78 -20.46
C THR A 255 0.56 17.14 -21.84
N ASN A 256 1.08 15.95 -22.08
CA ASN A 256 0.70 15.14 -23.24
C ASN A 256 0.86 13.65 -22.90
N ALA A 257 -0.27 12.97 -22.67
CA ALA A 257 -0.41 11.54 -22.94
C ALA A 257 -1.90 11.15 -22.82
N SER A 258 -2.66 11.53 -23.85
CA SER A 258 -3.83 10.81 -24.33
C SER A 258 -3.37 9.49 -24.99
N VAL A 259 -3.83 8.33 -24.53
CA VAL A 259 -3.94 7.15 -25.39
C VAL A 259 -5.15 6.29 -24.96
N HIS A 260 -6.11 6.26 -25.88
CA HIS A 260 -7.09 5.23 -26.27
C HIS A 260 -7.32 4.00 -25.39
#